data_AF-A0AAD8IVF3-F1
#
_entry.id   AF-A0AAD8IVF3-F1
#
_cell.length_a   1.000
_cell.length_b   1.000
_cell.length_c   1.000
_cell.angle_alpha   90.00
_cell.angle_beta   90.00
_cell.angle_gamma   90.00
#
_symmetry.space_group_name_H-M   'P 1'
#
loop_
_entity.id
_entity.type
_entity.pdbx_description
1 polymer ?
#
loop_
_entity_poly.entity_id
_entity_poly.type
_entity_poly.pdbx_seq_one_letter_code
_entity_poly.pdbx_strand_id
1 'polypeptide(L)'
;MNSIALLKRHIPRAEINRKILRSLPKKFAPKVTTLQDSTLISAMETLTLFSELEEFDNQLRRYDEEDEVPRKKTLALHADDSNEDSDEDIALLTKKFQKNLAKKKSAN
;
A
#
# COMPACT_ATOMS: atom_id res chain seq x y z
N MET A 1 -21.51 -31.59 -34.71
CA MET A 1 -22.45 -31.78 -33.57
C MET A 1 -22.22 -30.67 -32.56
N ASN A 2 -23.25 -29.90 -32.24
CA ASN A 2 -23.13 -28.71 -31.39
C ASN A 2 -22.80 -29.10 -29.95
N SER A 3 -21.58 -28.75 -29.54
CA SER A 3 -20.97 -28.95 -28.21
C SER A 3 -21.72 -28.25 -27.07
N ILE A 4 -22.66 -27.35 -27.37
CA ILE A 4 -23.46 -26.60 -26.39
C ILE A 4 -24.35 -27.53 -25.55
N ALA A 5 -24.88 -28.61 -26.14
CA ALA A 5 -25.66 -29.61 -25.39
C ALA A 5 -24.80 -30.42 -24.40
N LEU A 6 -23.51 -30.60 -24.71
CA LEU A 6 -22.52 -31.24 -23.84
C LEU A 6 -22.05 -30.31 -22.70
N LEU A 7 -22.24 -28.99 -22.87
CA LEU A 7 -21.83 -27.94 -21.93
C LEU A 7 -22.90 -27.57 -20.88
N LYS A 8 -24.04 -28.28 -20.80
CA LYS A 8 -24.98 -28.19 -19.65
C LYS A 8 -24.38 -28.79 -18.36
N ARG A 9 -23.11 -28.51 -18.11
CA ARG A 9 -22.37 -28.89 -16.92
C ARG A 9 -22.67 -27.86 -15.84
N HIS A 10 -23.35 -28.31 -14.80
CA HIS A 10 -23.48 -27.53 -13.59
C HIS A 10 -22.08 -27.35 -12.97
N ILE A 11 -21.56 -26.13 -13.02
CA ILE A 11 -20.23 -25.81 -12.47
C ILE A 11 -20.43 -25.56 -10.97
N PRO A 12 -19.84 -26.39 -10.08
CA PRO A 12 -19.94 -26.15 -8.65
C PRO A 12 -19.20 -24.85 -8.29
N ARG A 13 -19.71 -24.14 -7.29
CA ARG A 13 -19.17 -22.87 -6.80
C ARG A 13 -17.67 -22.91 -6.53
N ALA A 14 -17.20 -23.98 -5.89
CA ALA A 14 -15.78 -24.19 -5.61
C ALA A 14 -14.92 -24.16 -6.89
N GLU A 15 -15.43 -24.63 -8.02
CA GLU A 15 -14.74 -24.56 -9.30
C GLU A 15 -14.73 -23.13 -9.88
N ILE A 16 -15.82 -22.38 -9.73
CA ILE A 16 -15.89 -20.96 -10.10
C ILE A 16 -14.86 -20.16 -9.29
N ASN A 17 -14.86 -20.31 -7.97
CA ASN A 17 -13.93 -19.64 -7.06
C ASN A 17 -12.47 -19.99 -7.41
N ARG A 18 -12.16 -21.27 -7.72
CA ARG A 18 -10.81 -21.68 -8.20
C ARG A 18 -10.43 -21.07 -9.54
N LYS A 19 -11.38 -20.86 -10.45
CA LYS A 19 -11.12 -20.18 -11.73
C LYS A 19 -10.84 -18.69 -11.51
N ILE A 20 -11.59 -18.04 -10.63
CA ILE A 20 -11.35 -16.64 -10.24
C ILE A 20 -9.95 -16.49 -9.64
N LEU A 21 -9.59 -17.30 -8.64
CA LEU A 21 -8.28 -17.22 -7.99
C LEU A 21 -7.11 -17.43 -8.97
N ARG A 22 -7.24 -18.36 -9.93
CA ARG A 22 -6.22 -18.58 -10.97
C ARG A 22 -6.07 -17.43 -11.96
N SER A 23 -7.10 -16.60 -12.13
CA SER A 23 -7.05 -15.42 -12.99
C SER A 23 -6.40 -14.21 -12.33
N LEU A 24 -6.10 -14.28 -11.02
CA LEU A 24 -5.53 -13.16 -10.29
C LEU A 24 -4.04 -12.94 -10.62
N PRO A 25 -3.56 -11.68 -10.59
CA PRO A 25 -2.15 -11.38 -10.75
C PRO A 25 -1.27 -11.96 -9.62
N LYS A 26 0.02 -12.17 -9.89
CA LYS A 26 0.99 -12.75 -8.93
C LYS A 26 1.08 -12.00 -7.60
N LYS A 27 0.73 -10.71 -7.54
CA LYS A 27 0.68 -9.91 -6.31
C LYS A 27 -0.30 -10.47 -5.26
N PHE A 28 -1.30 -11.25 -5.69
CA PHE A 28 -2.24 -11.94 -4.82
C PHE A 28 -1.79 -13.34 -4.41
N ALA A 29 -0.61 -13.82 -4.85
CA ALA A 29 -0.13 -15.18 -4.57
C ALA A 29 -0.22 -15.59 -3.08
N PRO A 30 0.22 -14.79 -2.08
CA PRO A 30 0.12 -15.20 -0.68
C PRO A 30 -1.34 -15.39 -0.21
N LYS A 31 -2.26 -14.54 -0.69
CA LYS A 31 -3.69 -14.65 -0.38
C LYS A 31 -4.34 -15.83 -1.11
N VAL A 32 -3.96 -16.06 -2.37
CA VAL A 32 -4.41 -17.20 -3.20
C VAL A 32 -3.99 -18.52 -2.58
N THR A 33 -2.73 -18.68 -2.13
CA THR A 33 -2.24 -19.90 -1.48
C THR A 33 -3.01 -20.19 -0.20
N THR A 34 -3.19 -19.17 0.66
CA THR A 34 -3.95 -19.32 1.92
C THR A 34 -5.40 -19.74 1.66
N LEU A 35 -6.05 -19.13 0.67
CA LEU A 35 -7.42 -19.48 0.30
C LEU A 35 -7.52 -20.83 -0.40
N GLN A 36 -6.50 -21.24 -1.17
CA GLN A 36 -6.47 -22.50 -1.89
C GLN A 36 -6.18 -23.71 -1.01
N ASP A 37 -5.34 -23.54 0.00
CA ASP A 37 -4.99 -24.58 0.97
C ASP A 37 -6.07 -24.73 2.04
N SER A 38 -6.77 -23.64 2.38
CA SER A 38 -7.93 -23.73 3.24
C SER A 38 -9.11 -24.30 2.45
N THR A 39 -9.81 -25.29 3.02
CA THR A 39 -11.08 -25.82 2.50
C THR A 39 -12.18 -24.75 2.35
N LEU A 40 -11.88 -23.50 2.73
CA LEU A 40 -12.66 -22.29 2.66
C LEU A 40 -13.19 -21.99 1.24
N ILE A 41 -12.44 -22.29 0.18
CA ILE A 41 -12.92 -22.07 -1.22
C ILE A 41 -14.26 -22.74 -1.49
N SER A 42 -14.53 -23.90 -0.87
CA SER A 42 -15.77 -24.64 -1.07
C SER A 42 -16.90 -24.14 -0.17
N ALA A 43 -16.57 -23.54 0.98
CA ALA A 43 -17.52 -23.01 1.94
C ALA A 43 -17.91 -21.54 1.65
N MET A 44 -17.06 -20.80 0.94
CA MET A 44 -17.22 -19.36 0.75
C MET A 44 -18.14 -19.01 -0.45
N GLU A 45 -19.22 -18.28 -0.18
CA GLU A 45 -19.22 -16.86 -0.56
C GLU A 45 -18.52 -16.49 -1.88
N THR A 46 -19.09 -16.62 -3.09
CA THR A 46 -18.44 -16.02 -4.27
C THR A 46 -18.42 -14.50 -4.16
N LEU A 47 -19.48 -13.91 -3.60
CA LEU A 47 -19.50 -12.48 -3.26
C LEU A 47 -18.48 -12.17 -2.16
N THR A 48 -18.43 -12.96 -1.09
CA THR A 48 -17.41 -12.81 -0.04
C THR A 48 -15.99 -12.94 -0.59
N LEU A 49 -15.75 -13.82 -1.57
CA LEU A 49 -14.46 -13.92 -2.26
C LEU A 49 -14.08 -12.59 -2.91
N PHE A 50 -15.02 -11.97 -3.61
CA PHE A 50 -14.78 -10.66 -4.22
C PHE A 50 -14.54 -9.58 -3.18
N SER A 51 -15.31 -9.55 -2.09
CA SER A 51 -15.09 -8.60 -0.99
C SER A 51 -13.71 -8.76 -0.36
N GLU A 52 -13.27 -9.99 -0.10
CA GLU A 52 -11.94 -10.27 0.45
C GLU A 52 -10.81 -9.86 -0.50
N LEU A 53 -11.01 -10.06 -1.81
CA LEU A 53 -10.05 -9.65 -2.84
C LEU A 53 -9.97 -8.13 -2.98
N GLU A 54 -11.11 -7.45 -2.90
CA GLU A 54 -11.18 -5.98 -2.90
C GLU A 54 -10.46 -5.41 -1.69
N GLU A 55 -10.69 -5.97 -0.49
CA GLU A 55 -9.99 -5.54 0.72
C GLU A 55 -8.48 -5.76 0.61
N PHE A 56 -8.04 -6.90 0.06
CA PHE A 56 -6.62 -7.17 -0.15
C PHE A 56 -6.00 -6.22 -1.19
N ASP A 57 -6.70 -5.88 -2.28
CA ASP A 57 -6.20 -4.89 -3.26
C ASP A 57 -6.08 -3.51 -2.60
N ASN A 58 -7.06 -3.10 -1.78
CA ASN A 58 -7.01 -1.85 -1.02
C ASN A 58 -5.84 -1.83 -0.03
N GLN A 59 -5.58 -2.94 0.66
CA GLN A 59 -4.41 -3.07 1.54
C GLN A 59 -3.12 -2.92 0.73
N LEU A 60 -3.01 -3.59 -0.41
CA LEU A 60 -1.83 -3.50 -1.27
C LEU A 60 -1.59 -2.07 -1.78
N ARG A 61 -2.66 -1.36 -2.19
CA ARG A 61 -2.56 0.06 -2.57
C ARG A 61 -2.07 0.94 -1.43
N ARG A 62 -2.50 0.68 -0.19
CA ARG A 62 -1.98 1.41 0.97
C ARG A 62 -0.51 1.12 1.24
N TYR A 63 -0.07 -0.12 1.09
CA TYR A 63 1.35 -0.46 1.19
C TYR A 63 2.18 0.24 0.10
N ASP A 64 1.71 0.21 -1.15
CA ASP A 64 2.36 0.90 -2.27
C ASP A 64 2.39 2.43 -2.06
N GLU A 65 1.32 3.03 -1.56
CA GLU A 65 1.25 4.46 -1.21
C GLU A 65 2.14 4.84 -0.01
N GLU A 66 2.28 3.95 0.97
CA GLU A 66 3.13 4.17 2.16
C GLU A 66 4.62 4.08 1.80
N ASP A 67 4.99 3.21 0.85
CA ASP A 67 6.32 3.15 0.25
C ASP A 67 6.59 4.32 -0.74
N GLU A 68 5.55 4.86 -1.38
CA GLU A 68 5.64 6.06 -2.24
C GLU A 68 5.62 7.39 -1.47
N VAL A 69 5.38 7.41 -0.15
CA VAL A 69 5.62 8.64 0.63
C VAL A 69 7.13 8.90 0.55
N PRO A 70 7.58 9.95 -0.17
CA PRO A 70 8.99 10.25 -0.23
C PRO A 70 9.41 10.49 1.21
N ARG A 71 10.30 9.62 1.73
CA ARG A 71 10.86 9.69 3.08
C ARG A 71 11.01 11.16 3.42
N LYS A 72 10.09 11.69 4.24
CA LYS A 72 10.11 13.10 4.60
C LYS A 72 11.51 13.30 5.13
N LYS A 73 12.30 14.15 4.47
CA LYS A 73 13.64 14.51 4.91
C LYS A 73 13.46 15.12 6.29
N THR A 74 13.46 14.28 7.31
CA THR A 74 13.54 14.69 8.69
C THR A 74 14.87 15.41 8.78
N LEU A 75 14.83 16.71 9.02
CA LEU A 75 15.99 17.49 9.41
C LEU A 75 16.50 16.92 10.74
N ALA A 76 17.24 15.82 10.67
CA ALA A 76 18.01 15.31 11.77
C ALA A 76 19.22 16.25 11.89
N LEU A 77 19.25 17.03 12.97
CA LEU A 77 20.42 17.83 13.33
C LEU A 77 21.50 16.85 13.81
N HIS A 78 22.32 16.36 12.88
CA HIS A 78 23.53 15.62 13.25
C HIS A 78 24.59 16.64 13.66
N ALA A 79 24.88 16.70 14.95
CA ALA A 79 26.03 17.42 15.48
C ALA A 79 27.28 16.58 15.20
N ASP A 80 27.71 16.53 13.94
CA ASP A 80 29.03 16.01 13.59
C ASP A 80 29.98 17.20 13.44
N ASP A 81 31.07 17.15 14.18
CA ASP A 81 32.04 18.24 14.39
C ASP A 81 33.00 18.39 13.18
N SER A 82 32.45 18.24 11.97
CA SER A 82 33.21 18.28 10.71
C SER A 82 32.93 19.57 9.96
N ASN A 83 33.88 20.48 10.12
CA ASN A 83 34.08 21.76 9.44
C ASN A 83 33.79 21.73 7.92
N GLU A 84 32.88 22.59 7.47
CA GLU A 84 33.05 23.67 6.46
C GLU A 84 31.72 24.08 5.80
N ASP A 85 30.75 23.16 5.66
CA ASP A 85 29.41 23.46 5.09
C ASP A 85 28.33 23.76 6.16
N SER A 86 28.63 23.54 7.44
CA SER A 86 27.67 23.67 8.56
C SER A 86 27.40 25.13 8.97
N ASP A 87 28.39 26.01 8.84
CA ASP A 87 28.31 27.39 9.34
C ASP A 87 27.32 28.25 8.54
N GLU A 88 27.22 28.04 7.22
CA GLU A 88 26.28 28.79 6.38
C GLU A 88 24.82 28.42 6.69
N ASP A 89 24.55 27.14 6.91
CA ASP A 89 23.23 26.64 7.30
C ASP A 89 22.83 27.12 8.71
N ILE A 90 23.76 27.12 9.67
CA ILE A 90 23.55 27.66 11.02
C ILE A 90 23.30 29.18 10.96
N ALA A 91 24.02 29.90 10.12
CA ALA A 91 23.81 31.33 9.91
C ALA A 91 22.43 31.63 9.29
N LEU A 92 21.99 30.84 8.32
CA LEU A 92 20.67 30.95 7.70
C LEU A 92 19.54 30.65 8.71
N LEU A 93 19.69 29.61 9.53
CA LEU A 93 18.78 29.30 10.63
C LEU A 93 18.68 30.47 11.62
N THR A 94 19.82 30.97 12.09
CA THR A 94 19.90 32.09 13.03
C THR A 94 19.22 33.35 12.48
N LYS A 95 19.48 33.69 11.21
CA LYS A 95 18.86 34.84 10.53
C LYS A 95 17.34 34.69 10.40
N LYS A 96 16.84 33.49 10.10
CA LYS A 96 15.39 33.21 10.06
C LYS A 96 14.75 33.31 11.43
N PHE A 97 15.40 32.81 12.48
CA PHE A 97 14.88 32.94 13.86
C PHE A 97 14.79 34.41 14.29
N GLN A 98 15.83 35.21 14.07
CA GLN A 98 15.83 36.64 14.38
C GLN A 98 14.73 37.40 13.63
N LYS A 99 14.53 37.11 12.33
CA LYS A 99 13.46 37.74 11.54
C LYS A 99 12.06 37.41 12.08
N ASN A 100 11.83 36.18 12.53
CA ASN A 100 10.56 35.78 13.12
C ASN A 100 10.32 36.44 14.48
N LEU A 101 11.37 36.57 15.31
CA LEU A 101 11.29 37.30 16.58
C LEU A 101 10.99 38.79 16.38
N ALA A 102 11.63 39.43 15.40
CA ALA A 102 11.36 40.83 15.06
C ALA A 102 9.91 41.03 14.57
N LYS A 103 9.42 40.14 13.69
CA LYS A 103 8.02 40.16 13.23
C LYS A 103 7.02 40.01 14.39
N LYS A 104 7.30 39.14 15.37
CA LYS A 104 6.45 38.96 16.55
C LYS A 104 6.45 40.18 17.47
N LYS A 105 7.58 40.89 17.55
CA LYS A 105 7.70 42.15 18.32
C LYS A 105 6.99 43.34 17.66
N SER A 106 6.88 43.38 16.33
CA SER A 106 6.15 44.43 15.61
C SER A 106 4.65 44.14 15.41
N ALA A 107 4.19 42.96 15.81
CA ALA A 107 2.78 42.53 15.71
C ALA A 107 2.02 42.65 17.06
N ASN A 108 2.59 43.35 18.04
CA ASN A 108 2.00 43.61 19.35
C ASN A 108 2.09 45.10 19.70
#